data_AF-A0A972B6F8-F1
#
_entry.id   AF-A0A972B6F8-F1
#
_cell.length_a   1.000
_cell.length_b   1.000
_cell.length_c   1.000
_cell.angle_alpha   90.00
_cell.angle_beta   90.00
_cell.angle_gamma   90.00
#
_symmetry.space_group_name_H-M   'P 1'
#
loop_
_entity.id
_entity.type
_entity.pdbx_description
1 polymer ?
#
loop_
_entity_poly.entity_id
_entity_poly.type
_entity_poly.pdbx_seq_one_letter_code
_entity_poly.pdbx_strand_id
1 'polypeptide(L)'
;MISIIAIILLNIFALLTIVLRPKIFGTKLFKPMIWNFKLSILPIFMLLGNFTIFILIRYISAITEIEIIGYIAIVFAFLGILLWILMLPNSGYLITELNLTHRDEDEVEVPIWYDIISILSFALSGVLNTILNIKLIQGIIYIIILDPDAITLKHTANMYLSAFIIIVLVSVGVYFGRYIRFNSWDVINPKKFIMKLKKHFSQEGKTIEFLYFIVFHSCFFMIIYALI
;
A
#
# COMPACT_ATOMS: atom_id res chain seq x y z
N MET A 1 11.61 15.73 -3.51
CA MET A 1 12.83 14.95 -3.80
C MET A 1 13.47 14.37 -2.54
N ILE A 2 13.73 15.18 -1.51
CA ILE A 2 14.30 14.74 -0.22
C ILE A 2 13.48 13.61 0.43
N SER A 3 12.14 13.73 0.43
CA SER A 3 11.25 12.73 1.05
C SER A 3 11.32 11.36 0.37
N ILE A 4 11.50 11.28 -0.95
CA ILE A 4 11.55 9.99 -1.68
C ILE A 4 12.84 9.24 -1.34
N ILE A 5 13.97 9.94 -1.30
CA ILE A 5 15.26 9.35 -0.93
C ILE A 5 15.20 8.79 0.50
N ALA A 6 14.62 9.53 1.43
CA ALA A 6 14.44 9.07 2.81
C ALA A 6 13.58 7.79 2.88
N ILE A 7 12.51 7.70 2.09
CA ILE A 7 11.65 6.50 2.02
C ILE A 7 12.43 5.30 1.46
N ILE A 8 13.22 5.50 0.40
CA ILE A 8 14.07 4.44 -0.16
C ILE A 8 15.10 3.96 0.87
N LEU A 9 15.77 4.89 1.55
CA LEU A 9 16.74 4.56 2.60
C LEU A 9 16.09 3.80 3.75
N LEU A 10 14.89 4.20 4.18
CA LEU A 10 14.14 3.48 5.22
C LEU A 10 13.75 2.07 4.78
N ASN A 11 13.29 1.90 3.53
CA ASN A 11 12.98 0.57 2.97
C ASN A 11 14.23 -0.33 2.97
N ILE A 12 15.37 0.21 2.51
CA ILE A 12 16.65 -0.51 2.52
C ILE A 12 17.02 -0.87 3.95
N PHE A 13 16.92 0.07 4.88
CA PHE A 13 17.23 -0.15 6.30
C PHE A 13 16.35 -1.24 6.91
N ALA A 14 15.03 -1.17 6.73
CA ALA A 14 14.09 -2.17 7.23
C ALA A 14 14.35 -3.58 6.65
N LEU A 15 14.72 -3.67 5.37
CA LEU A 15 15.09 -4.95 4.77
C LEU A 15 16.42 -5.48 5.33
N LEU A 16 17.41 -4.60 5.51
CA LEU A 16 18.71 -4.95 6.07
C LEU A 16 18.58 -5.46 7.51
N THR A 17 17.77 -4.84 8.36
CA THR A 17 17.57 -5.34 9.73
C THR A 17 16.95 -6.74 9.74
N ILE A 18 16.04 -7.06 8.83
CA ILE A 18 15.48 -8.42 8.74
C ILE A 18 16.53 -9.43 8.24
N VAL A 19 17.32 -9.07 7.23
CA VAL A 19 18.29 -9.97 6.59
C VAL A 19 19.56 -10.17 7.42
N LEU A 20 19.98 -9.15 8.17
CA LEU A 20 21.18 -9.20 9.01
C LEU A 20 20.91 -9.90 10.34
N ARG A 21 19.67 -9.91 10.84
CA ARG A 21 19.31 -10.55 12.12
C ARG A 21 19.81 -12.00 12.25
N PRO A 22 19.57 -12.92 11.28
CA PRO A 22 20.14 -14.27 11.31
C PRO A 22 21.66 -14.33 11.33
N LYS A 23 22.32 -13.39 10.64
CA LYS A 23 23.78 -13.38 10.50
C LYS A 23 24.48 -12.88 11.76
N ILE A 24 23.86 -11.93 12.45
CA ILE A 24 24.42 -11.30 13.66
C ILE A 24 24.13 -12.17 14.89
N PHE A 25 22.92 -12.72 15.00
CA PHE A 25 22.45 -13.39 16.23
C PHE A 25 22.22 -14.90 16.08
N GLY A 26 22.48 -15.48 14.91
CA GLY A 26 22.34 -16.93 14.70
C GLY A 26 20.90 -17.44 14.66
N THR A 27 19.92 -16.55 14.54
CA THR A 27 18.48 -16.91 14.49
C THR A 27 18.04 -17.38 13.11
N LYS A 28 16.84 -17.96 12.99
CA LYS A 28 16.25 -18.28 11.69
C LYS A 28 15.74 -17.01 11.00
N LEU A 29 15.81 -17.00 9.67
CA LEU A 29 15.24 -15.90 8.89
C LEU A 29 13.71 -16.03 8.83
N PHE A 30 13.00 -15.05 9.36
CA PHE A 30 11.55 -15.00 9.31
C PHE A 30 11.06 -14.58 7.91
N LYS A 31 10.98 -15.56 7.00
CA LYS A 31 10.59 -15.38 5.59
C LYS A 31 9.27 -14.62 5.39
N PRO A 32 8.22 -14.78 6.21
CA PRO A 32 6.97 -14.04 6.02
C PRO A 32 7.14 -12.51 6.06
N MET A 33 8.05 -11.97 6.89
CA MET A 33 8.31 -10.53 6.92
C MET A 33 8.92 -10.02 5.60
N ILE A 34 9.84 -10.76 4.99
CA ILE A 34 10.38 -10.40 3.66
C ILE A 34 9.28 -10.43 2.60
N TRP A 35 8.37 -11.40 2.69
CA TRP A 35 7.26 -11.50 1.75
C TRP A 35 6.31 -10.30 1.88
N ASN A 36 5.92 -9.96 3.11
CA ASN A 36 5.10 -8.79 3.40
C ASN A 36 5.80 -7.50 2.94
N PHE A 37 7.12 -7.38 3.14
CA PHE A 37 7.89 -6.24 2.62
C PHE A 37 7.78 -6.10 1.10
N LYS A 38 7.99 -7.20 0.36
CA LYS A 38 7.88 -7.20 -1.10
C LYS A 38 6.49 -6.79 -1.56
N LEU A 39 5.46 -7.32 -0.90
CA LEU A 39 4.07 -6.95 -1.15
C LEU A 39 3.80 -5.47 -0.85
N SER A 40 4.52 -4.86 0.09
CA SER A 40 4.36 -3.44 0.42
C SER A 40 4.87 -2.49 -0.66
N ILE A 41 5.90 -2.89 -1.42
CA ILE A 41 6.49 -2.07 -2.50
C ILE A 41 5.81 -2.37 -3.83
N LEU A 42 5.22 -3.57 -4.00
CA LEU A 42 4.57 -4.02 -5.22
C LEU A 42 3.62 -2.97 -5.85
N PRO A 43 2.73 -2.28 -5.11
CA PRO A 43 1.84 -1.28 -5.70
C PRO A 43 2.58 -0.15 -6.42
N ILE A 44 3.75 0.28 -5.92
CA ILE A 44 4.55 1.35 -6.54
C ILE A 44 5.00 0.91 -7.95
N PHE A 45 5.54 -0.30 -8.06
CA PHE A 45 5.99 -0.84 -9.35
C PHE A 45 4.83 -1.07 -10.31
N MET A 46 3.69 -1.54 -9.81
CA MET A 46 2.49 -1.71 -10.63
C MET A 46 1.99 -0.38 -11.18
N LEU A 47 1.99 0.67 -10.35
CA LEU A 47 1.60 2.01 -10.75
C LEU A 47 2.54 2.56 -11.83
N LEU A 48 3.85 2.53 -11.59
CA LEU A 48 4.86 3.03 -12.54
C LEU A 48 4.83 2.24 -13.85
N GLY A 49 4.72 0.90 -13.79
CA GLY A 49 4.61 0.04 -14.96
C GLY A 49 3.35 0.33 -15.77
N ASN A 50 2.21 0.48 -15.11
CA ASN A 50 0.94 0.81 -15.74
C ASN A 50 1.02 2.12 -16.54
N PHE A 51 1.53 3.19 -15.92
CA PHE A 51 1.64 4.49 -16.58
C PHE A 51 2.73 4.54 -17.65
N THR A 52 3.83 3.79 -17.48
CA THR A 52 4.85 3.65 -18.53
C THR A 52 4.25 3.01 -19.78
N ILE A 53 3.51 1.90 -19.63
CA ILE A 53 2.84 1.22 -20.73
C ILE A 53 1.76 2.13 -21.36
N PHE A 54 0.97 2.83 -20.53
CA PHE A 54 0.00 3.81 -21.01
C PHE A 54 0.64 4.87 -21.91
N ILE A 55 1.75 5.49 -21.47
CA ILE A 55 2.47 6.50 -22.25
C ILE A 55 2.99 5.91 -23.57
N LEU A 56 3.54 4.69 -23.55
CA LEU A 56 4.02 4.01 -24.76
C LEU A 56 2.88 3.75 -25.76
N ILE A 57 1.72 3.25 -25.30
CA ILE A 57 0.57 3.01 -26.18
C ILE A 57 0.02 4.33 -26.73
N ARG A 58 -0.05 5.40 -25.91
CA ARG A 58 -0.45 6.74 -26.35
C ARG A 58 0.51 7.32 -27.39
N TYR A 59 1.81 7.12 -27.21
CA TYR A 59 2.83 7.54 -28.18
C TYR A 59 2.66 6.80 -29.53
N ILE A 60 2.40 5.50 -29.51
CA ILE A 60 2.11 4.73 -30.73
C ILE A 60 0.83 5.21 -31.40
N SER A 61 -0.24 5.47 -30.64
CA SER A 61 -1.49 6.03 -31.17
C SER A 61 -1.26 7.38 -31.86
N ALA A 62 -0.40 8.23 -31.30
CA ALA A 62 -0.07 9.53 -31.88
C ALA A 62 0.73 9.41 -33.20
N ILE A 63 1.66 8.46 -33.31
CA ILE A 63 2.45 8.25 -34.54
C ILE A 63 1.61 7.60 -35.64
N THR A 64 0.77 6.63 -35.27
CA THR A 64 -0.04 5.88 -36.24
C THR A 64 -1.31 6.61 -36.65
N GLU A 65 -1.69 7.67 -35.92
CA GLU A 65 -2.96 8.39 -36.05
C GLU A 65 -4.20 7.47 -35.87
N ILE A 66 -4.02 6.30 -35.26
CA ILE A 66 -5.09 5.34 -35.01
C ILE A 66 -5.70 5.64 -33.63
N GLU A 67 -6.91 6.20 -33.62
CA GLU A 67 -7.62 6.56 -32.39
C GLU A 67 -7.94 5.36 -31.49
N ILE A 68 -8.23 4.18 -32.07
CA ILE A 68 -8.59 2.99 -31.29
C ILE A 68 -7.48 2.53 -30.35
N ILE A 69 -6.21 2.72 -30.75
CA ILE A 69 -5.04 2.43 -29.91
C ILE A 69 -5.03 3.37 -28.69
N GLY A 70 -5.45 4.63 -28.88
CA GLY A 70 -5.60 5.61 -27.81
C GLY A 70 -6.65 5.21 -26.78
N TYR A 71 -7.82 4.74 -27.23
CA TYR A 71 -8.87 4.24 -26.32
C TYR A 71 -8.41 2.98 -25.56
N ILE A 72 -7.69 2.07 -26.22
CA ILE A 72 -7.09 0.89 -25.58
C ILE A 72 -6.14 1.31 -24.45
N ALA A 73 -5.33 2.36 -24.65
CA ALA A 73 -4.45 2.88 -23.62
C ALA A 73 -5.22 3.32 -22.37
N ILE A 74 -6.33 4.05 -22.55
CA ILE A 74 -7.16 4.55 -21.44
C ILE A 74 -7.78 3.38 -20.67
N VAL A 75 -8.34 2.39 -21.37
CA VAL A 75 -8.91 1.19 -20.73
C VAL A 75 -7.84 0.43 -19.96
N PHE A 76 -6.65 0.25 -20.55
CA PHE A 76 -5.52 -0.40 -19.89
C PHE A 76 -5.12 0.34 -18.61
N ALA A 77 -4.95 1.67 -18.69
CA ALA A 77 -4.60 2.50 -17.54
C ALA A 77 -5.64 2.39 -16.43
N PHE A 78 -6.93 2.42 -16.78
CA PHE A 78 -8.03 2.27 -15.82
C PHE A 78 -8.01 0.90 -15.12
N LEU A 79 -7.84 -0.19 -15.87
CA LEU A 79 -7.73 -1.53 -15.29
C LEU A 79 -6.50 -1.65 -14.38
N GLY A 80 -5.38 -1.05 -14.77
CA GLY A 80 -4.18 -1.02 -13.94
C GLY A 80 -4.36 -0.23 -12.65
N ILE A 81 -5.13 0.88 -12.67
CA ILE A 81 -5.49 1.64 -11.45
C ILE A 81 -6.40 0.80 -10.55
N LEU A 82 -7.40 0.08 -11.10
CA LEU A 82 -8.25 -0.81 -10.30
C LEU A 82 -7.41 -1.89 -9.61
N LEU A 83 -6.48 -2.50 -10.34
CA LEU A 83 -5.57 -3.50 -9.78
C LEU A 83 -4.64 -2.90 -8.72
N TRP A 84 -4.15 -1.67 -8.94
CA TRP A 84 -3.36 -0.94 -7.95
C TRP A 84 -4.15 -0.67 -6.66
N ILE A 85 -5.42 -0.23 -6.74
CA ILE A 85 -6.29 -0.04 -5.56
C ILE A 85 -6.42 -1.33 -4.76
N LEU A 86 -6.56 -2.48 -5.44
CA LEU A 86 -6.66 -3.78 -4.77
C LEU A 86 -5.35 -4.20 -4.08
N MET A 87 -4.21 -3.77 -4.60
CA MET A 87 -2.89 -4.11 -4.05
C MET A 87 -2.39 -3.10 -3.01
N LEU A 88 -2.88 -1.87 -3.03
CA LEU A 88 -2.47 -0.78 -2.14
C LEU A 88 -2.59 -1.10 -0.64
N PRO A 89 -3.62 -1.82 -0.16
CA PRO A 89 -3.70 -2.24 1.24
C PRO A 89 -2.49 -3.04 1.72
N ASN A 90 -1.78 -3.74 0.83
CA ASN A 90 -0.57 -4.49 1.20
C ASN A 90 0.58 -3.57 1.66
N SER A 91 0.64 -2.32 1.19
CA SER A 91 1.57 -1.31 1.70
C SER A 91 1.24 -0.96 3.15
N GLY A 92 -0.03 -0.67 3.42
CA GLY A 92 -0.51 -0.29 4.76
C GLY A 92 -0.51 -1.46 5.74
N TYR A 93 -0.56 -2.70 5.24
CA TYR A 93 -0.63 -3.92 6.03
C TYR A 93 0.51 -4.07 7.05
N LEU A 94 1.70 -3.56 6.74
CA LEU A 94 2.88 -3.71 7.60
C LEU A 94 2.70 -3.05 8.97
N ILE A 95 1.83 -2.04 9.11
CA ILE A 95 1.58 -1.40 10.41
C ILE A 95 0.94 -2.36 11.41
N THR A 96 0.16 -3.32 10.92
CA THR A 96 -0.53 -4.32 11.74
C THR A 96 0.31 -5.57 11.99
N GLU A 97 1.46 -5.66 11.31
CA GLU A 97 2.40 -6.78 11.39
C GLU A 97 3.47 -6.49 12.45
N LEU A 98 3.05 -6.20 13.69
CA LEU A 98 3.92 -6.11 14.86
C LEU A 98 4.30 -7.51 15.37
N ASN A 99 4.75 -8.37 14.45
CA ASN A 99 4.87 -9.77 14.76
C ASN A 99 6.18 -10.06 15.53
N LEU A 100 6.09 -10.05 16.85
CA LEU A 100 7.14 -10.56 17.74
C LEU A 100 7.18 -12.09 17.79
N THR A 101 6.30 -12.82 17.08
CA THR A 101 6.25 -14.30 17.13
C THR A 101 7.53 -14.94 16.61
N HIS A 102 8.39 -14.20 15.89
CA HIS A 102 9.73 -14.67 15.58
C HIS A 102 10.58 -14.90 16.84
N ARG A 103 10.32 -14.18 17.95
CA ARG A 103 11.04 -14.35 19.23
C ARG A 103 10.68 -15.66 19.93
N ASP A 104 9.45 -16.15 19.75
CA ASP A 104 9.02 -17.43 20.31
C ASP A 104 9.60 -18.63 19.53
N GLU A 105 9.97 -18.42 18.26
CA GLU A 105 10.60 -19.42 17.38
C GLU A 105 12.13 -19.45 17.49
N ASP A 106 12.73 -18.46 18.16
CA ASP A 106 14.17 -18.33 18.27
C ASP A 106 14.71 -19.16 19.44
N GLU A 107 15.69 -20.01 19.16
CA GLU A 107 16.44 -20.75 20.20
C GLU A 107 17.46 -19.85 20.93
N VAL A 108 17.71 -18.64 20.41
CA VAL A 108 18.71 -17.67 20.90
C VAL A 108 18.05 -16.30 21.06
N GLU A 109 18.22 -15.70 22.25
CA GLU A 109 17.60 -14.40 22.55
C GLU A 109 18.31 -13.25 21.82
N VAL A 110 17.56 -12.51 21.01
CA VAL A 110 18.03 -11.30 20.31
C VAL A 110 17.87 -10.07 21.20
N PRO A 111 18.84 -9.12 21.21
CA PRO A 111 18.71 -7.90 21.99
C PRO A 111 17.44 -7.11 21.65
N ILE A 112 16.68 -6.75 22.68
CA ILE A 112 15.37 -6.10 22.55
C ILE A 112 15.45 -4.81 21.72
N TRP A 113 16.52 -4.02 21.87
CA TRP A 113 16.70 -2.77 21.12
C TRP A 113 16.76 -3.00 19.61
N TYR A 114 17.30 -4.14 19.16
CA TYR A 114 17.41 -4.47 17.75
C TYR A 114 16.04 -4.78 17.15
N ASP A 115 15.28 -5.65 17.82
CA ASP A 115 13.93 -6.03 17.36
C ASP A 115 12.99 -4.82 17.36
N ILE A 116 13.09 -3.92 18.35
CA ILE A 116 12.32 -2.66 18.37
C ILE A 116 12.61 -1.82 17.13
N ILE A 117 13.90 -1.54 16.84
CA ILE A 117 14.27 -0.72 15.68
C ILE A 117 13.88 -1.40 14.37
N SER A 118 14.05 -2.72 14.27
CA SER A 118 13.68 -3.49 13.09
C SER A 118 12.18 -3.42 12.81
N ILE A 119 11.34 -3.68 13.82
CA ILE A 119 9.87 -3.66 13.70
C ILE A 119 9.36 -2.25 13.43
N LEU A 120 9.88 -1.23 14.12
CA LEU A 120 9.50 0.17 13.87
C LEU A 120 9.86 0.59 12.45
N SER A 121 11.06 0.25 11.98
CA SER A 121 11.50 0.57 10.62
C SER A 121 10.62 -0.12 9.59
N PHE A 122 10.22 -1.37 9.85
CA PHE A 122 9.33 -2.14 9.00
C PHE A 122 7.92 -1.55 8.92
N ALA A 123 7.32 -1.22 10.07
CA ALA A 123 6.01 -0.58 10.14
C ALA A 123 6.02 0.79 9.45
N LEU A 124 7.02 1.63 9.75
CA LEU A 124 7.19 2.93 9.10
C LEU A 124 7.39 2.79 7.59
N SER A 125 8.17 1.81 7.14
CA SER A 125 8.36 1.52 5.72
C SER A 125 7.02 1.28 5.00
N GLY A 126 6.14 0.47 5.56
CA GLY A 126 4.81 0.24 4.97
C GLY A 126 3.92 1.49 4.98
N VAL A 127 3.96 2.26 6.08
CA VAL A 127 3.21 3.51 6.18
C VAL A 127 3.66 4.51 5.11
N LEU A 128 4.97 4.73 5.01
CA LEU A 128 5.55 5.64 4.02
C LEU A 128 5.34 5.16 2.59
N ASN A 129 5.42 3.86 2.32
CA ASN A 129 5.11 3.29 1.01
C ASN A 129 3.64 3.54 0.61
N THR A 130 2.72 3.48 1.57
CA THR A 130 1.30 3.80 1.33
C THR A 130 1.12 5.26 0.94
N ILE A 131 1.73 6.19 1.68
CA ILE A 131 1.64 7.62 1.39
C ILE A 131 2.35 7.96 0.07
N LEU A 132 3.50 7.35 -0.20
CA LEU A 132 4.23 7.51 -1.45
C LEU A 132 3.37 7.08 -2.64
N ASN A 133 2.69 5.94 -2.56
CA ASN A 133 1.77 5.48 -3.60
C ASN A 133 0.68 6.52 -3.90
N ILE A 134 0.06 7.11 -2.86
CA ILE A 134 -0.99 8.13 -3.02
C ILE A 134 -0.43 9.39 -3.68
N LYS A 135 0.71 9.89 -3.20
CA LYS A 135 1.37 11.07 -3.77
C LYS A 135 1.82 10.81 -5.22
N LEU A 136 2.28 9.60 -5.53
CA LEU A 136 2.68 9.22 -6.88
C LEU A 136 1.50 9.25 -7.85
N ILE A 137 0.36 8.61 -7.53
CA ILE A 137 -0.80 8.65 -8.43
C ILE A 137 -1.33 10.08 -8.59
N GLN A 138 -1.35 10.87 -7.51
CA GLN A 138 -1.77 12.28 -7.59
C GLN A 138 -0.83 13.10 -8.47
N GLY A 139 0.48 12.92 -8.33
CA GLY A 139 1.48 13.59 -9.16
C GLY A 139 1.40 13.18 -10.62
N ILE A 140 1.22 11.90 -10.92
CA ILE A 140 1.06 11.39 -12.29
C ILE A 140 -0.21 11.97 -12.92
N ILE A 141 -1.35 11.92 -12.22
CA ILE A 141 -2.61 12.50 -12.70
C ILE A 141 -2.45 13.99 -12.96
N TYR A 142 -1.77 14.71 -12.05
CA TYR A 142 -1.53 16.13 -12.22
C TYR A 142 -0.70 16.40 -13.47
N ILE A 143 0.41 15.69 -13.67
CA ILE A 143 1.28 15.85 -14.85
C ILE A 143 0.54 15.51 -16.16
N ILE A 144 -0.34 14.51 -16.16
CA ILE A 144 -1.02 14.04 -17.38
C ILE A 144 -2.23 14.92 -17.73
N ILE A 145 -2.97 15.40 -16.72
CA ILE A 145 -4.28 16.04 -16.93
C ILE A 145 -4.21 17.56 -16.77
N LEU A 146 -3.31 18.07 -15.93
CA LEU A 146 -3.28 19.48 -15.53
C LEU A 146 -1.99 20.15 -15.99
N ASP A 147 -2.13 21.38 -16.47
CA ASP A 147 -0.98 22.24 -16.72
C ASP A 147 -0.36 22.65 -15.36
N PRO A 148 0.97 22.49 -15.16
CA PRO A 148 1.69 22.95 -13.96
C PRO A 148 1.38 24.40 -13.57
N ASP A 149 1.12 25.28 -14.54
CA ASP A 149 0.88 26.70 -14.28
C ASP A 149 -0.54 27.00 -13.78
N ALA A 150 -1.43 26.00 -13.77
CA ALA A 150 -2.84 26.14 -13.37
C ALA A 150 -3.13 25.70 -11.92
N ILE A 151 -2.12 25.45 -11.08
CA ILE A 151 -2.31 25.01 -9.68
C ILE A 151 -3.01 26.10 -8.84
N THR A 152 -4.32 26.01 -8.74
CA THR A 152 -5.14 26.77 -7.77
C THR A 152 -5.33 26.03 -6.44
N LEU A 153 -5.76 26.77 -5.40
CA LEU A 153 -6.12 26.24 -4.08
C LEU A 153 -7.15 25.09 -4.13
N LYS A 154 -8.01 25.09 -5.16
CA LYS A 154 -8.99 24.03 -5.41
C LYS A 154 -8.33 22.68 -5.72
N HIS A 155 -7.19 22.69 -6.42
CA HIS A 155 -6.45 21.46 -6.70
C HIS A 155 -5.85 20.86 -5.43
N THR A 156 -5.35 21.69 -4.52
CA THR A 156 -4.88 21.23 -3.21
C THR A 156 -6.01 20.59 -2.41
N ALA A 157 -7.19 21.21 -2.36
CA ALA A 157 -8.36 20.61 -1.71
C ALA A 157 -8.75 19.25 -2.33
N ASN A 158 -8.71 19.13 -3.65
CA ASN A 158 -8.96 17.88 -4.35
C ASN A 158 -7.91 16.80 -4.05
N MET A 159 -6.65 17.17 -3.84
CA MET A 159 -5.59 16.24 -3.40
C MET A 159 -5.88 15.70 -2.00
N TYR A 160 -6.26 16.55 -1.05
CA TYR A 160 -6.63 16.09 0.29
C TYR A 160 -7.89 15.22 0.28
N LEU A 161 -8.90 15.57 -0.51
CA LEU A 161 -10.12 14.77 -0.64
C LEU A 161 -9.84 13.40 -1.26
N SER A 162 -9.07 13.35 -2.35
CA SER A 162 -8.69 12.08 -2.98
C SER A 162 -7.81 11.23 -2.07
N ALA A 163 -6.86 11.83 -1.35
CA ALA A 163 -6.05 11.14 -0.34
C ALA A 163 -6.94 10.53 0.75
N PHE A 164 -7.90 11.30 1.28
CA PHE A 164 -8.85 10.82 2.29
C PHE A 164 -9.64 9.60 1.80
N ILE A 165 -10.21 9.66 0.59
CA ILE A 165 -10.97 8.54 0.01
C ILE A 165 -10.07 7.31 -0.14
N ILE A 166 -8.86 7.46 -0.69
CA ILE A 166 -7.93 6.34 -0.89
C ILE A 166 -7.50 5.75 0.47
N ILE A 167 -7.22 6.59 1.47
CA ILE A 167 -6.82 6.16 2.82
C ILE A 167 -7.93 5.39 3.53
N VAL A 168 -9.19 5.82 3.39
CA VAL A 168 -10.33 5.06 3.90
C VAL A 168 -10.42 3.69 3.23
N LEU A 169 -10.28 3.63 1.90
CA LEU A 169 -10.27 2.36 1.15
C LEU A 169 -9.11 1.44 1.57
N VAL A 170 -7.93 2.00 1.78
CA VAL A 170 -6.76 1.27 2.30
C VAL A 170 -7.05 0.72 3.69
N SER A 171 -7.61 1.53 4.60
CA SER A 171 -7.95 1.10 5.96
C SER A 171 -8.98 -0.03 5.95
N VAL A 172 -9.98 0.04 5.08
CA VAL A 172 -10.94 -1.05 4.84
C VAL A 172 -10.22 -2.31 4.34
N GLY A 173 -9.34 -2.16 3.35
CA GLY A 173 -8.58 -3.27 2.78
C GLY A 173 -7.67 -3.96 3.80
N VAL A 174 -6.98 -3.18 4.64
CA VAL A 174 -6.13 -3.71 5.73
C VAL A 174 -6.98 -4.48 6.74
N TYR A 175 -8.14 -3.92 7.14
CA TYR A 175 -9.05 -4.62 8.05
C TYR A 175 -9.52 -5.96 7.46
N PHE A 176 -9.94 -5.97 6.19
CA PHE A 176 -10.37 -7.19 5.50
C PHE A 176 -9.25 -8.21 5.39
N GLY A 177 -8.03 -7.79 5.08
CA GLY A 177 -6.86 -8.65 5.03
C GLY A 177 -6.53 -9.28 6.38
N ARG A 178 -6.63 -8.50 7.48
CA ARG A 178 -6.18 -8.93 8.80
C ARG A 178 -7.23 -9.74 9.59
N TYR A 179 -8.47 -9.26 9.61
CA TYR A 179 -9.54 -9.81 10.46
C TYR A 179 -10.40 -10.84 9.73
N ILE A 180 -10.72 -10.60 8.45
CA ILE A 180 -11.58 -11.48 7.67
C ILE A 180 -10.76 -12.52 6.88
N ARG A 181 -9.52 -12.18 6.51
CA ARG A 181 -8.55 -13.03 5.80
C ARG A 181 -9.16 -13.73 4.58
N PHE A 182 -9.53 -12.96 3.56
CA PHE A 182 -10.08 -13.52 2.32
C PHE A 182 -9.03 -14.38 1.60
N ASN A 183 -9.43 -15.56 1.15
CA ASN A 183 -8.63 -16.37 0.24
C ASN A 183 -8.87 -15.92 -1.21
N SER A 184 -7.92 -16.16 -2.12
CA SER A 184 -8.08 -15.84 -3.54
C SER A 184 -9.34 -16.47 -4.16
N TRP A 185 -9.74 -17.65 -3.67
CA TRP A 185 -10.97 -18.37 -4.07
C TRP A 185 -12.27 -17.76 -3.52
N ASP A 186 -12.20 -16.98 -2.44
CA ASP A 186 -13.36 -16.30 -1.87
C ASP A 186 -13.80 -15.15 -2.78
N VAL A 187 -12.86 -14.42 -3.38
CA VAL A 187 -13.13 -13.27 -4.26
C VAL A 187 -13.77 -13.70 -5.59
N ILE A 188 -13.37 -14.86 -6.12
CA ILE A 188 -13.91 -15.41 -7.38
C ILE A 188 -15.34 -15.96 -7.19
N ASN A 189 -15.77 -16.21 -5.95
CA ASN A 189 -17.11 -16.69 -5.63
C ASN A 189 -17.89 -15.65 -4.80
N PRO A 190 -18.69 -14.77 -5.44
CA PRO A 190 -19.41 -13.69 -4.77
C PRO A 190 -20.29 -14.14 -3.61
N LYS A 191 -20.89 -15.34 -3.70
CA LYS A 191 -21.72 -15.90 -2.62
C LYS A 191 -20.89 -16.20 -1.37
N LYS A 192 -19.72 -16.84 -1.55
CA LYS A 192 -18.81 -17.14 -0.42
C LYS A 192 -18.26 -15.85 0.19
N PHE A 193 -17.88 -14.88 -0.64
CA PHE A 193 -17.44 -13.56 -0.19
C PHE A 193 -18.48 -12.87 0.70
N ILE A 194 -19.71 -12.72 0.22
CA ILE A 194 -20.80 -12.07 0.95
C ILE A 194 -21.16 -12.84 2.23
N MET A 195 -21.17 -14.17 2.18
CA MET A 195 -21.45 -15.00 3.35
C MET A 195 -20.40 -14.79 4.45
N LYS A 196 -19.12 -14.68 4.08
CA LYS A 196 -18.03 -14.43 5.04
C LYS A 196 -18.13 -13.03 5.66
N LEU A 197 -18.43 -12.02 4.85
CA LEU A 197 -18.71 -10.66 5.34
C LEU A 197 -19.89 -10.65 6.32
N LYS A 198 -21.03 -11.23 5.92
CA LYS A 198 -22.23 -11.27 6.75
C LYS A 198 -21.95 -12.00 8.06
N LYS A 199 -21.27 -13.15 8.00
CA LYS A 199 -20.90 -13.91 9.21
C LYS A 199 -20.02 -13.09 10.16
N HIS A 200 -19.04 -12.36 9.64
CA HIS A 200 -18.16 -11.50 10.45
C HIS A 200 -18.93 -10.36 11.11
N PHE A 201 -19.72 -9.61 10.34
CA PHE A 201 -20.46 -8.45 10.85
C PHE A 201 -21.74 -8.80 11.63
N SER A 202 -22.19 -10.06 11.60
CA SER A 202 -23.28 -10.53 12.47
C SER A 202 -22.79 -10.86 13.89
N GLN A 203 -21.48 -10.91 14.13
CA GLN A 203 -20.93 -11.08 15.47
C GLN A 203 -21.07 -9.78 16.26
N GLU A 204 -21.38 -9.90 17.55
CA GLU A 204 -21.53 -8.73 18.43
C GLU A 204 -20.23 -7.92 18.48
N GLY A 205 -20.36 -6.59 18.37
CA GLY A 205 -19.23 -5.65 18.45
C GLY A 205 -18.35 -5.55 17.19
N LYS A 206 -18.39 -6.48 16.23
CA LYS A 206 -17.49 -6.45 15.06
C LYS A 206 -17.71 -5.27 14.12
N THR A 207 -18.94 -4.79 13.97
CA THR A 207 -19.23 -3.58 13.19
C THR A 207 -18.63 -2.34 13.83
N ILE A 208 -18.68 -2.25 15.17
CA ILE A 208 -18.10 -1.12 15.91
C ILE A 208 -16.58 -1.18 15.86
N GLU A 209 -15.98 -2.36 16.04
CA GLU A 209 -14.53 -2.60 15.91
C GLU A 209 -14.03 -2.20 14.51
N PHE A 210 -14.77 -2.54 13.46
CA PHE A 210 -14.47 -2.13 12.09
C PHE A 210 -14.48 -0.61 11.90
N LEU A 211 -15.51 0.08 12.43
CA LEU A 211 -15.60 1.54 12.34
C LEU A 211 -14.45 2.22 13.10
N TYR A 212 -14.16 1.77 14.33
CA TYR A 212 -13.02 2.29 15.09
C TYR A 212 -11.70 2.06 14.36
N PHE A 213 -11.51 0.87 13.77
CA PHE A 213 -10.32 0.58 12.99
C PHE A 213 -10.16 1.56 11.82
N ILE A 214 -11.21 1.76 11.02
CA ILE A 214 -11.17 2.68 9.87
C ILE A 214 -10.88 4.09 10.32
N VAL A 215 -11.61 4.61 11.30
CA VAL A 215 -11.44 6.00 11.77
C VAL A 215 -10.01 6.20 12.29
N PHE A 216 -9.54 5.31 13.17
CA PHE A 216 -8.22 5.43 13.77
C PHE A 216 -7.09 5.36 12.73
N HIS A 217 -7.13 4.36 11.84
CA HIS A 217 -6.11 4.19 10.80
C HIS A 217 -6.18 5.31 9.77
N SER A 218 -7.37 5.74 9.38
CA SER A 218 -7.52 6.83 8.41
C SER A 218 -7.01 8.16 8.97
N CYS A 219 -7.31 8.48 10.23
CA CYS A 219 -6.76 9.65 10.91
C CYS A 219 -5.23 9.58 10.97
N PHE A 220 -4.68 8.42 11.39
CA PHE A 220 -3.24 8.21 11.42
C PHE A 220 -2.58 8.43 10.05
N PHE A 221 -3.06 7.78 9.00
CA PHE A 221 -2.52 7.95 7.65
C PHE A 221 -2.70 9.37 7.11
N MET A 222 -3.80 10.05 7.42
CA MET A 222 -4.00 11.45 7.00
C MET A 222 -3.02 12.41 7.68
N ILE A 223 -2.70 12.19 8.96
CA ILE A 223 -1.67 12.98 9.66
C ILE A 223 -0.31 12.78 8.98
N ILE A 224 0.07 11.53 8.69
CA ILE A 224 1.34 11.25 8.00
C ILE A 224 1.33 11.81 6.57
N TYR A 225 0.20 11.75 5.86
CA TYR A 225 0.06 12.34 4.53
C TYR A 225 0.29 13.86 4.54
N ALA A 226 -0.19 14.56 5.56
CA ALA A 226 -0.01 16.00 5.70
C ALA A 226 1.44 16.41 6.08
N LEU A 227 2.20 15.50 6.71
CA LEU A 227 3.59 15.73 7.11
C LEU A 227 4.60 15.59 5.97
N ILE A 228 4.26 14.81 4.94
CA ILE A 228 5.11 14.46 3.78
C ILE A 228 4.67 15.28 2.57
#